data_AF-G5INI4-F1
#
_entry.id   AF-G5INI4-F1
#
_cell.length_a   1.000
_cell.length_b   1.000
_cell.length_c   1.000
_cell.angle_alpha   90.00
_cell.angle_beta   90.00
_cell.angle_gamma   90.00
#
_symmetry.space_group_name_H-M   'P 1'
#
loop_
_entity.id
_entity.type
_entity.pdbx_description
1 polymer ?
#
loop_
_entity_poly.entity_id
_entity_poly.type
_entity_poly.pdbx_seq_one_letter_code
_entity_poly.pdbx_strand_id
1 'polypeptide(L)'
;MVEQMNIWNIWAFAGLIIIMAFPLIISIVTSFRHRKWQKQQNLQRAAWEEDQKRQQEEKTKQMLELKQRMMAQFKSSGWLNRVADTICQEKRPANRIELWENQLILETEESCEFYPLDMFGLEQPLSKMETYYANMALFDVIRTRTACYYYLEDNGLHCEIIRIR
;
A
#
# COMPACT_ATOMS: atom_id res chain seq x y z
N MET A 1 69.89 -49.77 -17.25
CA MET A 1 68.57 -49.81 -17.92
C MET A 1 67.41 -50.07 -16.95
N VAL A 2 67.54 -50.97 -15.96
CA VAL A 2 66.46 -51.27 -14.99
C VAL A 2 66.09 -50.06 -14.10
N GLU A 3 67.06 -49.25 -13.65
CA GLU A 3 66.78 -48.08 -12.79
C GLU A 3 66.03 -46.94 -13.49
N GLN A 4 66.27 -46.72 -14.79
CA GLN A 4 65.52 -45.72 -15.57
C GLN A 4 64.04 -46.10 -15.73
N MET A 5 63.71 -47.40 -15.80
CA MET A 5 62.35 -47.88 -16.00
C MET A 5 61.46 -47.66 -14.76
N ASN A 6 62.04 -47.72 -13.55
CA ASN A 6 61.31 -47.45 -12.31
C ASN A 6 60.95 -45.97 -12.14
N ILE A 7 61.81 -45.04 -12.58
CA ILE A 7 61.55 -43.59 -12.47
C ILE A 7 60.38 -43.19 -13.39
N TRP A 8 60.35 -43.70 -14.62
CA TRP A 8 59.24 -43.45 -15.55
C TRP A 8 57.89 -43.95 -15.03
N ASN A 9 57.85 -45.12 -14.38
CA ASN A 9 56.63 -45.65 -13.78
C ASN A 9 56.14 -44.79 -12.59
N ILE A 10 57.04 -44.24 -11.78
CA ILE A 10 56.67 -43.35 -10.67
C ILE A 10 56.05 -42.05 -11.19
N TRP A 11 56.63 -41.44 -12.23
CA TRP A 11 56.07 -40.24 -12.86
C TRP A 11 54.72 -40.52 -13.54
N ALA A 12 54.58 -41.66 -14.21
CA ALA A 12 53.32 -42.08 -14.81
C ALA A 12 52.22 -42.28 -13.74
N PHE A 13 52.55 -42.91 -12.62
CA PHE A 13 51.62 -43.12 -11.51
C PHE A 13 51.22 -41.80 -10.83
N ALA A 14 52.19 -40.90 -10.58
CA ALA A 14 51.92 -39.56 -10.04
C ALA A 14 51.03 -38.74 -10.98
N GLY A 15 51.28 -38.79 -12.29
CA GLY A 15 50.43 -38.13 -13.30
C GLY A 15 49.01 -38.66 -13.31
N LEU A 16 48.83 -39.98 -13.19
CA LEU A 16 47.51 -40.64 -13.12
C LEU A 16 46.72 -40.22 -11.88
N ILE A 17 47.37 -40.12 -10.72
CA ILE A 17 46.75 -39.62 -9.48
C ILE A 17 46.26 -38.18 -9.66
N ILE A 18 47.08 -37.31 -10.23
CA ILE A 18 46.71 -35.90 -10.46
C ILE A 18 45.50 -35.82 -11.40
N ILE A 19 45.50 -36.56 -12.50
CA ILE A 19 44.39 -36.58 -13.47
C ILE A 19 43.09 -37.05 -12.84
N MET A 20 43.13 -38.05 -11.94
CA MET A 20 41.93 -38.54 -11.26
C MET A 20 41.47 -37.64 -10.10
N ALA A 21 42.39 -37.04 -9.35
CA ALA A 21 42.06 -36.22 -8.19
C ALA A 21 41.60 -34.80 -8.55
N PHE A 22 42.16 -34.21 -9.61
CA PHE A 22 41.86 -32.85 -10.05
C PHE A 22 40.37 -32.58 -10.35
N PRO A 23 39.64 -33.44 -11.12
CA PRO A 23 38.21 -33.23 -11.37
C PRO A 23 37.35 -33.37 -10.10
N LEU A 24 37.73 -34.27 -9.18
CA LEU A 24 37.07 -34.41 -7.88
C LEU A 24 37.21 -33.15 -7.02
N ILE A 25 38.44 -32.61 -6.93
CA ILE A 25 38.71 -31.38 -6.15
C ILE A 25 37.95 -30.19 -6.74
N ILE A 26 37.92 -30.02 -8.06
CA ILE A 26 37.17 -28.94 -8.73
C ILE A 26 35.67 -29.07 -8.44
N SER A 27 35.10 -30.27 -8.55
CA SER A 27 33.68 -30.51 -8.31
C SER A 27 33.27 -30.17 -6.87
N ILE A 28 34.13 -30.53 -5.89
CA ILE A 28 33.91 -30.20 -4.48
C ILE A 28 33.96 -28.68 -4.28
N VAL A 29 35.02 -28.01 -4.76
CA VAL A 29 35.20 -26.55 -4.57
C VAL A 29 34.07 -25.75 -5.24
N THR A 30 33.66 -26.13 -6.45
CA THR A 30 32.56 -25.46 -7.16
C THR A 30 31.22 -25.65 -6.45
N SER A 31 30.93 -26.85 -5.94
CA SER A 31 29.73 -27.12 -5.13
C SER A 31 29.70 -26.28 -3.84
N PHE A 32 30.82 -26.20 -3.11
CA PHE A 32 30.92 -25.35 -1.92
C PHE A 32 30.76 -23.87 -2.24
N ARG A 33 31.38 -23.38 -3.32
CA ARG A 33 31.24 -21.99 -3.77
C ARG A 33 29.80 -21.67 -4.16
N HIS A 34 29.13 -22.58 -4.87
CA HIS A 34 27.73 -22.42 -5.26
C HIS A 34 26.81 -22.37 -4.03
N ARG A 35 26.98 -23.29 -3.06
CA ARG A 35 26.21 -23.28 -1.80
C ARG A 35 26.42 -21.99 -1.01
N LYS A 36 27.67 -21.49 -0.93
CA LYS A 36 27.98 -20.24 -0.23
C LYS A 36 27.31 -19.04 -0.91
N TRP A 37 27.35 -19.00 -2.25
CA TRP A 37 26.71 -17.94 -3.03
C TRP A 37 25.18 -17.98 -2.90
N GLN A 38 24.56 -19.16 -3.00
CA GLN A 38 23.12 -19.32 -2.76
C GLN A 38 22.72 -18.87 -1.35
N LYS A 39 23.51 -19.21 -0.32
CA LYS A 39 23.24 -18.75 1.05
C LYS A 39 23.30 -17.23 1.17
N GLN A 40 24.27 -16.58 0.52
CA GLN A 40 24.35 -15.12 0.49
C GLN A 40 23.16 -14.48 -0.23
N GLN A 41 22.73 -15.03 -1.35
CA GLN A 41 21.54 -14.54 -2.05
C GLN A 41 20.28 -14.65 -1.20
N ASN A 42 20.09 -15.77 -0.50
CA ASN A 42 18.92 -15.94 0.37
C ASN A 42 18.91 -14.95 1.53
N LEU A 43 20.08 -14.69 2.13
CA LEU A 43 20.20 -13.67 3.19
C LEU A 43 19.90 -12.27 2.67
N GLN A 44 20.37 -11.91 1.47
CA GLN A 44 20.06 -10.62 0.85
C GLN A 44 18.58 -10.47 0.51
N ARG A 45 17.92 -11.53 -0.01
CA ARG A 45 16.47 -11.51 -0.24
C ARG A 45 15.69 -11.37 1.05
N ALA A 46 16.04 -12.13 2.09
CA ALA A 46 15.38 -12.02 3.39
C ALA A 46 15.53 -10.62 3.99
N ALA A 47 16.73 -10.03 3.92
CA ALA A 47 16.94 -8.66 4.38
C ALA A 47 16.13 -7.63 3.56
N TRP A 48 16.08 -7.79 2.24
CA TRP A 48 15.29 -6.93 1.37
C TRP A 48 13.78 -7.05 1.62
N GLU A 49 13.27 -8.27 1.81
CA GLU A 49 11.86 -8.52 2.17
C GLU A 49 11.52 -7.92 3.53
N GLU A 50 12.41 -8.03 4.52
CA GLU A 50 12.22 -7.44 5.84
C GLU A 50 12.21 -5.91 5.77
N ASP A 51 13.11 -5.29 5.00
CA ASP A 51 13.13 -3.84 4.79
C ASP A 51 11.87 -3.35 4.06
N GLN A 52 11.40 -4.06 3.04
CA GLN A 52 10.14 -3.75 2.36
C GLN A 52 8.96 -3.82 3.35
N LYS A 53 8.92 -4.85 4.19
CA LYS A 53 7.87 -5.00 5.19
C LYS A 53 7.89 -3.86 6.22
N ARG A 54 9.06 -3.47 6.71
CA ARG A 54 9.21 -2.33 7.64
C ARG A 54 8.75 -1.02 7.01
N GLN A 55 9.15 -0.76 5.75
CA GLN A 55 8.68 0.43 5.02
C GLN A 55 7.16 0.43 4.84
N GLN A 56 6.56 -0.73 4.57
CA GLN A 56 5.12 -0.86 4.42
C GLN A 56 4.39 -0.67 5.76
N GLU A 57 4.91 -1.22 6.86
CA GLU A 57 4.38 -1.02 8.20
C GLU A 57 4.45 0.46 8.62
N GLU A 58 5.58 1.14 8.35
CA GLU A 58 5.75 2.55 8.65
C GLU A 58 4.79 3.44 7.84
N LYS A 59 4.63 3.18 6.54
CA LYS A 59 3.63 3.87 5.71
C LYS A 59 2.21 3.65 6.22
N THR A 60 1.88 2.42 6.61
CA THR A 60 0.56 2.07 7.15
C THR A 60 0.30 2.81 8.47
N LYS A 61 1.31 2.90 9.34
CA LYS A 61 1.23 3.66 10.59
C LYS A 61 1.01 5.14 10.34
N GLN A 62 1.77 5.75 9.43
CA GLN A 62 1.61 7.16 9.06
C GLN A 62 0.20 7.44 8.50
N MET A 63 -0.32 6.57 7.64
CA MET A 63 -1.69 6.68 7.13
C MET A 63 -2.74 6.59 8.24
N LEU A 64 -2.57 5.67 9.20
CA LEU A 64 -3.48 5.52 10.33
C LEU A 64 -3.47 6.76 11.24
N GLU A 65 -2.29 7.30 11.55
CA GLU A 65 -2.14 8.51 12.35
C GLU A 65 -2.76 9.73 11.66
N LEU A 66 -2.57 9.87 10.35
CA LEU A 66 -3.20 10.92 9.54
C LEU A 66 -4.73 10.80 9.61
N LYS A 67 -5.28 9.60 9.39
CA LYS A 67 -6.72 9.35 9.51
C LYS A 67 -7.24 9.77 10.89
N GLN A 68 -6.59 9.35 11.97
CA GLN A 68 -7.01 9.69 13.33
C GLN A 68 -6.97 11.20 13.59
N ARG A 69 -5.91 11.88 13.14
CA ARG A 69 -5.79 13.34 13.28
C ARG A 69 -6.90 14.07 12.54
N MET A 70 -7.16 13.69 11.29
CA MET A 70 -8.24 14.28 10.49
C MET A 70 -9.60 14.06 11.13
N MET A 71 -9.88 12.83 11.60
CA MET A 71 -11.14 12.53 12.29
C MET A 71 -11.32 13.39 13.54
N ALA A 72 -10.26 13.54 14.33
CA ALA A 72 -10.28 14.38 15.52
C ALA A 72 -10.56 15.85 15.17
N GLN A 73 -9.86 16.41 14.17
CA GLN A 73 -10.03 17.78 13.72
C GLN A 73 -11.44 18.05 13.18
N PHE A 74 -11.96 17.16 12.37
CA PHE A 74 -13.30 17.28 11.81
C PHE A 74 -14.39 17.16 12.87
N LYS A 75 -14.20 16.26 13.85
CA LYS A 75 -15.12 16.10 14.97
C LYS A 75 -15.11 17.32 15.88
N SER A 76 -13.94 17.85 16.22
CA SER A 76 -13.82 19.01 17.11
C SER A 76 -14.35 20.31 16.48
N SER A 77 -14.18 20.46 15.17
CA SER A 77 -14.66 21.65 14.44
C SER A 77 -16.17 21.61 14.11
N GLY A 78 -16.82 20.45 14.28
CA GLY A 78 -18.20 20.22 13.82
C GLY A 78 -18.36 20.35 12.31
N TRP A 79 -17.26 20.34 11.56
CA TRP A 79 -17.23 20.61 10.13
C TRP A 79 -18.05 19.60 9.35
N LEU A 80 -17.84 18.29 9.61
CA LEU A 80 -18.60 17.23 8.96
C LEU A 80 -20.11 17.33 9.24
N ASN A 81 -20.49 17.83 10.41
CA ASN A 81 -21.90 18.00 10.75
C ASN A 81 -22.52 19.12 9.90
N ARG A 82 -21.82 20.24 9.70
CA ARG A 82 -22.32 21.32 8.82
C ARG A 82 -22.46 20.87 7.37
N VAL A 83 -21.46 20.14 6.86
CA VAL A 83 -21.51 19.55 5.51
C VAL A 83 -22.70 18.60 5.39
N ALA A 84 -22.86 17.68 6.35
CA ALA A 84 -23.99 16.75 6.38
C ALA A 84 -25.35 17.46 6.50
N ASP A 85 -25.44 18.54 7.28
CA ASP A 85 -26.67 19.32 7.44
C ASP A 85 -27.07 20.01 6.13
N THR A 86 -26.11 20.55 5.36
CA THR A 86 -26.37 21.11 4.02
C THR A 86 -26.90 20.05 3.07
N ILE A 87 -26.27 18.88 3.03
CA ILE A 87 -26.74 17.75 2.22
C ILE A 87 -28.16 17.33 2.63
N CYS A 88 -28.47 17.29 3.92
CA CYS A 88 -29.79 16.91 4.41
C CYS A 88 -30.87 17.97 4.10
N GLN A 89 -30.50 19.25 4.05
CA GLN A 89 -31.42 20.35 3.80
C GLN A 89 -31.93 20.38 2.35
N GLU A 90 -31.16 19.89 1.38
CA GLU A 90 -31.59 19.84 -0.02
C GLU A 90 -32.81 18.95 -0.25
N LYS A 91 -33.16 18.04 0.70
CA LYS A 91 -34.35 17.16 0.66
C LYS A 91 -34.50 16.34 -0.65
N ARG A 92 -33.49 16.32 -1.50
CA ARG A 92 -33.41 15.61 -2.78
C ARG A 92 -32.44 14.44 -2.61
N PRO A 93 -32.73 13.27 -3.19
CA PRO A 93 -31.74 12.22 -3.30
C PRO A 93 -30.59 12.72 -4.18
N ALA A 94 -29.38 12.72 -3.63
CA ALA A 94 -28.17 12.99 -4.40
C ALA A 94 -27.68 11.70 -5.03
N ASN A 95 -27.45 11.69 -6.33
CA ASN A 95 -26.83 10.57 -7.04
C ASN A 95 -25.34 10.43 -6.69
N ARG A 96 -24.67 11.56 -6.38
CA ARG A 96 -23.26 11.59 -5.99
C ARG A 96 -23.03 12.67 -4.94
N ILE A 97 -22.26 12.34 -3.90
CA ILE A 97 -21.81 13.26 -2.86
C ILE A 97 -20.30 13.09 -2.73
N GLU A 98 -19.51 14.08 -3.13
CA GLU A 98 -18.06 13.93 -3.10
C GLU A 98 -17.37 15.22 -2.69
N LEU A 99 -16.47 15.12 -1.71
CA LEU A 99 -15.47 16.15 -1.45
C LEU A 99 -14.36 16.01 -2.48
N TRP A 100 -14.02 17.12 -3.13
CA TRP A 100 -12.94 17.23 -4.09
C TRP A 100 -12.06 18.43 -3.76
N GLU A 101 -10.91 18.21 -3.12
CA GLU A 101 -9.86 19.17 -2.77
C GLU A 101 -10.34 20.46 -2.06
N ASN A 102 -11.05 21.34 -2.75
CA ASN A 102 -11.56 22.62 -2.27
C ASN A 102 -13.09 22.80 -2.38
N GLN A 103 -13.84 21.79 -2.81
CA GLN A 103 -15.30 21.86 -2.95
C GLN A 103 -16.00 20.55 -2.58
N LEU A 104 -17.25 20.66 -2.11
CA LEU A 104 -18.22 19.58 -2.06
C LEU A 104 -19.01 19.61 -3.38
N ILE A 105 -19.10 18.46 -4.02
CA ILE A 105 -19.90 18.21 -5.21
C ILE A 105 -21.13 17.44 -4.77
N LEU A 106 -22.29 17.97 -5.08
CA LEU A 106 -23.56 17.30 -4.89
C LEU A 106 -24.30 17.22 -6.21
N GLU A 107 -24.46 16.02 -6.72
CA GLU A 107 -25.12 15.75 -8.00
C GLU A 107 -26.48 15.12 -7.72
N THR A 108 -27.54 15.69 -8.28
CA THR A 108 -28.90 15.13 -8.29
C THR A 108 -29.30 14.78 -9.73
N GLU A 109 -30.50 14.27 -9.95
CA GLU A 109 -31.01 14.05 -11.32
C GLU A 109 -31.20 15.36 -12.10
N GLU A 110 -31.43 16.48 -11.41
CA GLU A 110 -31.81 17.75 -12.02
C GLU A 110 -30.66 18.78 -12.05
N SER A 111 -29.70 18.68 -11.13
CA SER A 111 -28.66 19.69 -10.92
C SER A 111 -27.35 19.07 -10.44
N CYS A 112 -26.24 19.76 -10.75
CA CYS A 112 -24.93 19.50 -10.18
C CYS A 112 -24.49 20.77 -9.43
N GLU A 113 -24.40 20.67 -8.11
CA GLU A 113 -24.15 21.79 -7.20
C GLU A 113 -22.75 21.69 -6.61
N PHE A 114 -22.07 22.83 -6.54
CA PHE A 114 -20.69 22.94 -6.10
C PHE A 114 -20.62 23.90 -4.92
N TYR A 115 -20.22 23.37 -3.77
CA TYR A 115 -20.12 24.12 -2.52
C TYR A 115 -18.66 24.24 -2.10
N PRO A 116 -18.05 25.43 -2.20
CA PRO A 116 -16.70 25.68 -1.68
C PRO A 116 -16.53 25.24 -0.21
N LEU A 117 -15.41 24.61 0.14
CA LEU A 117 -15.21 24.07 1.50
C LEU A 117 -15.07 25.15 2.58
N ASP A 118 -14.68 26.36 2.20
CA ASP A 118 -14.59 27.53 3.07
C ASP A 118 -15.96 27.97 3.61
N MET A 119 -17.05 27.72 2.87
CA MET A 119 -18.43 27.91 3.36
C MET A 119 -18.72 27.09 4.62
N PHE A 120 -18.04 25.96 4.79
CA PHE A 120 -18.16 25.10 5.97
C PHE A 120 -17.13 25.42 7.06
N GLY A 121 -16.29 26.43 6.85
CA GLY A 121 -15.23 26.86 7.76
C GLY A 121 -13.91 26.10 7.58
N LEU A 122 -13.64 25.56 6.38
CA LEU A 122 -12.34 25.00 6.05
C LEU A 122 -11.49 26.04 5.31
N GLU A 123 -10.56 26.67 6.01
CA GLU A 123 -9.74 27.76 5.46
C GLU A 123 -8.67 27.28 4.47
N GLN A 124 -8.32 25.98 4.48
CA GLN A 124 -7.31 25.41 3.60
C GLN A 124 -7.89 24.26 2.77
N PRO A 125 -7.52 24.14 1.48
CA PRO A 125 -7.91 23.01 0.66
C PRO A 125 -7.32 21.72 1.21
N LEU A 126 -8.06 20.63 1.07
CA LEU A 126 -7.63 19.29 1.43
C LEU A 126 -6.67 18.75 0.36
N SER A 127 -5.57 18.15 0.79
CA SER A 127 -4.78 17.29 -0.09
C SER A 127 -5.61 16.08 -0.55
N LYS A 128 -5.15 15.38 -1.60
CA LYS A 128 -5.83 14.17 -2.10
C LYS A 128 -6.06 13.11 -1.02
N MET A 129 -5.08 12.93 -0.14
CA MET A 129 -5.16 11.96 0.94
C MET A 129 -6.16 12.40 2.03
N GLU A 130 -6.17 13.68 2.37
CA GLU A 130 -7.12 14.23 3.34
C GLU A 130 -8.54 14.21 2.79
N THR A 131 -8.71 14.49 1.50
CA THR A 131 -9.98 14.39 0.77
C THR A 131 -10.55 12.98 0.86
N TYR A 132 -9.74 11.95 0.64
CA TYR A 132 -10.15 10.56 0.79
C TYR A 132 -10.68 10.26 2.20
N TYR A 133 -9.93 10.64 3.24
CA TYR A 133 -10.36 10.42 4.63
C TYR A 133 -11.56 11.27 5.04
N ALA A 134 -11.67 12.50 4.52
CA ALA A 134 -12.81 13.37 4.75
C ALA A 134 -14.08 12.78 4.12
N ASN A 135 -13.99 12.22 2.91
CA ASN A 135 -15.11 11.52 2.26
C ASN A 135 -15.56 10.30 3.08
N MET A 136 -14.62 9.47 3.56
CA MET A 136 -14.95 8.35 4.45
C MET A 136 -15.66 8.80 5.74
N ALA A 137 -15.22 9.92 6.32
CA ALA A 137 -15.78 10.44 7.55
C ALA A 137 -17.16 11.05 7.36
N LEU A 138 -17.32 11.81 6.28
CA LEU A 138 -18.58 12.41 5.89
C LEU A 138 -19.62 11.33 5.65
N PHE A 139 -19.23 10.24 5.00
CA PHE A 139 -20.06 9.06 4.85
C PHE A 139 -20.53 8.49 6.20
N ASP A 140 -19.64 8.29 7.16
CA ASP A 140 -20.02 7.78 8.47
C ASP A 140 -20.99 8.71 9.21
N VAL A 141 -20.80 10.02 9.09
CA VAL A 141 -21.69 11.03 9.70
C VAL A 141 -23.05 11.04 9.01
N ILE A 142 -23.11 11.02 7.68
CA ILE A 142 -24.39 11.03 6.97
C ILE A 142 -25.15 9.73 7.23
N ARG A 143 -24.49 8.57 7.13
CA ARG A 143 -25.08 7.25 7.43
C ARG A 143 -25.70 7.17 8.83
N THR A 144 -25.11 7.83 9.82
CA THR A 144 -25.64 7.82 11.20
C THR A 144 -26.79 8.82 11.40
N ARG A 145 -26.95 9.79 10.50
CA ARG A 145 -27.98 10.85 10.57
C ARG A 145 -29.17 10.62 9.65
N THR A 146 -28.99 9.90 8.55
CA THR A 146 -30.01 9.70 7.52
C THR A 146 -30.33 8.23 7.33
N ALA A 147 -31.59 7.92 7.01
CA ALA A 147 -32.03 6.58 6.61
C ALA A 147 -31.67 6.27 5.15
N CYS A 148 -30.47 6.64 4.72
CA CYS A 148 -30.04 6.48 3.34
C CYS A 148 -29.06 5.32 3.23
N TYR A 149 -29.18 4.53 2.17
CA TYR A 149 -28.22 3.52 1.80
C TYR A 149 -27.16 4.20 0.95
N TYR A 150 -25.93 4.27 1.45
CA TYR A 150 -24.81 4.80 0.70
C TYR A 150 -23.85 3.66 0.36
N TYR A 151 -23.30 3.66 -0.85
CA TYR A 151 -22.27 2.73 -1.29
C TYR A 151 -21.13 3.48 -1.99
N LEU A 152 -19.90 2.97 -1.83
CA LEU A 152 -18.67 3.55 -2.36
C LEU A 152 -18.33 2.84 -3.67
N GLU A 153 -18.26 3.57 -4.78
CA GLU A 153 -17.74 3.08 -6.06
C GLU A 153 -16.40 3.75 -6.40
N ASP A 154 -15.71 3.25 -7.43
CA ASP A 154 -14.41 3.78 -7.87
C ASP A 154 -14.45 5.27 -8.27
N ASN A 155 -15.65 5.82 -8.53
CA ASN A 155 -15.88 7.18 -9.00
C ASN A 155 -16.51 8.12 -7.96
N GLY A 156 -16.64 7.68 -6.70
CA GLY A 156 -17.16 8.51 -5.62
C GLY A 156 -18.21 7.81 -4.76
N LEU A 157 -18.85 8.60 -3.90
CA LEU A 157 -19.85 8.10 -2.98
C LEU A 157 -21.25 8.31 -3.56
N HIS A 158 -21.98 7.20 -3.71
CA HIS A 158 -23.36 7.18 -4.17
C HIS A 158 -24.32 7.11 -2.99
N CYS A 159 -25.45 7.81 -3.10
CA CYS A 159 -26.47 7.92 -2.08
C CYS A 159 -27.84 7.51 -2.64
N GLU A 160 -28.46 6.50 -2.04
CA GLU A 160 -29.87 6.20 -2.26
C GLU A 160 -30.65 6.48 -0.97
N ILE A 161 -31.44 7.55 -0.96
CA ILE A 161 -32.26 7.90 0.21
C ILE A 161 -33.44 6.93 0.30
N ILE A 162 -33.39 5.99 1.25
CA ILE A 162 -34.58 5.20 1.58
C ILE A 162 -35.46 6.03 2.49
N ARG A 163 -36.55 6.57 1.92
CA ARG A 163 -37.63 7.16 2.70
C ARG A 163 -38.25 6.08 3.60
N ILE A 164 -37.83 6.00 4.87
CA ILE A 164 -38.59 5.29 5.89
C ILE A 164 -39.81 6.17 6.19
N ARG A 165 -41.01 5.65 5.94
CA ARG A 165 -42.29 6.29 6.30
C ARG A 165 -42.49 6.35 7.79
#